data_AF-A0AAD2TMQ1-F1
#
_entry.id   AF-A0AAD2TMQ1-F1
#
_cell.length_a   1.000
_cell.length_b   1.000
_cell.length_c   1.000
_cell.angle_alpha   90.00
_cell.angle_beta   90.00
_cell.angle_gamma   90.00
#
_symmetry.space_group_name_H-M   'P 1'
#
loop_
_entity.id
_entity.type
_entity.pdbx_description
1 polymer ?
#
loop_
_entity_poly.entity_id
_entity_poly.type
_entity_poly.pdbx_seq_one_letter_code
_entity_poly.pdbx_strand_id
1 'polypeptide(L)' 'MGFKRYKLTISLSSVENPVEIEFYSLASRVYRNVQRFVNRYNSDDINYYTIRSL' A
#
# COMPACT_ATOMS: atom_id res chain seq x y z
N MET A 1 4.64 16.35 14.03
CA MET A 1 4.40 15.58 12.78
C MET A 1 3.12 14.79 12.96
N GLY A 2 2.04 15.15 12.27
CA GLY A 2 0.74 14.50 12.43
C GLY A 2 0.61 13.23 11.58
N PHE A 3 -0.20 12.30 12.07
CA PHE A 3 -0.68 11.17 11.26
C PHE A 3 -1.64 11.71 10.18
N LYS A 4 -1.53 11.16 8.97
CA LYS A 4 -2.45 11.42 7.86
C LYS A 4 -3.09 10.11 7.43
N ARG A 5 -4.29 10.20 6.86
CA ARG A 5 -4.97 9.05 6.27
C ARG A 5 -4.43 8.80 4.87
N TYR A 6 -4.24 7.53 4.54
CA TYR A 6 -3.77 7.08 3.24
C TYR A 6 -4.67 5.96 2.73
N LYS A 7 -4.76 5.84 1.41
CA LYS A 7 -5.29 4.66 0.73
C LYS A 7 -4.15 3.99 -0.03
N LEU A 8 -3.95 2.71 0.25
CA LEU A 8 -3.12 1.79 -0.51
C LEU A 8 -4.03 0.95 -1.39
N THR A 9 -3.81 1.00 -2.69
CA THR A 9 -4.49 0.13 -3.67
C THR A 9 -3.47 -0.85 -4.22
N ILE A 10 -3.76 -2.15 -4.13
CA ILE A 10 -2.87 -3.24 -4.56
C ILE A 10 -3.60 -4.08 -5.62
N SER A 11 -2.99 -4.23 -6.79
CA SER A 11 -3.44 -5.22 -7.78
C SER A 11 -2.66 -6.51 -7.60
N LEU A 12 -3.37 -7.61 -7.44
CA LEU A 12 -2.82 -8.94 -7.30
C LEU A 12 -3.04 -9.75 -8.58
N SER A 13 -2.12 -10.64 -8.92
CA SER A 13 -2.22 -11.55 -10.07
C SER A 13 -3.37 -12.56 -9.92
N SER A 14 -3.68 -12.93 -8.67
CA SER A 14 -4.68 -13.94 -8.31
C SER A 14 -6.08 -13.38 -8.07
N VAL A 15 -6.24 -12.06 -8.07
CA VAL A 15 -7.51 -11.39 -7.78
C VAL A 15 -7.87 -10.45 -8.91
N GLU A 16 -9.07 -10.60 -9.46
CA GLU A 16 -9.55 -9.78 -10.58
C GLU A 16 -9.61 -8.28 -10.23
N ASN A 17 -10.06 -7.96 -9.02
CA ASN A 17 -10.25 -6.59 -8.58
C ASN A 17 -9.13 -6.14 -7.60
N PRO A 18 -8.64 -4.89 -7.71
CA PRO A 18 -7.68 -4.36 -6.75
C PRO A 18 -8.20 -4.34 -5.31
N VAL A 19 -7.32 -4.65 -4.37
CA VAL A 19 -7.59 -4.56 -2.93
C VAL A 19 -7.28 -3.15 -2.45
N GLU A 20 -8.20 -2.53 -1.71
CA GLU A 20 -8.01 -1.21 -1.12
C GLU A 20 -7.89 -1.30 0.41
N ILE A 21 -6.88 -0.62 0.96
CA ILE A 21 -6.62 -0.57 2.40
C ILE A 21 -6.48 0.89 2.81
N GLU A 22 -7.33 1.35 3.73
CA GLU A 22 -7.20 2.66 4.35
C GLU A 22 -6.48 2.55 5.69
N PHE A 23 -5.51 3.44 5.94
CA PHE A 23 -4.72 3.41 7.16
C PHE A 23 -4.18 4.80 7.52
N TYR A 24 -3.84 4.98 8.81
CA TYR A 24 -3.20 6.19 9.30
C TYR A 24 -1.69 5.98 9.40
N SER A 25 -0.91 6.94 8.90
CA SER A 25 0.55 6.89 9.01
C SER A 25 1.19 8.27 9.07
N LEU A 26 2.42 8.33 9.57
CA LEU A 26 3.26 9.50 9.41
C LEU A 26 3.69 9.60 7.93
N ALA A 27 3.57 10.80 7.35
CA ALA A 27 3.94 11.02 5.95
C ALA A 27 5.40 10.64 5.63
N SER A 28 6.31 10.80 6.59
CA SER A 28 7.71 10.42 6.45
C SER A 28 7.96 8.90 6.46
N ARG A 29 6.98 8.10 6.89
CA ARG A 29 7.12 6.64 7.05
C ARG A 29 6.24 5.84 6.09
N VAL A 30 5.18 6.43 5.54
CA VAL A 30 4.18 5.72 4.71
C VAL A 30 4.82 4.93 3.57
N TYR A 31 5.67 5.57 2.77
CA TYR A 31 6.26 4.94 1.59
C TYR A 31 7.15 3.76 1.98
N ARG A 32 8.04 3.93 2.96
CA ARG A 32 8.92 2.85 3.45
C ARG A 32 8.14 1.68 4.05
N ASN A 33 7.06 1.97 4.77
CA ASN A 33 6.24 0.93 5.40
C ASN A 33 5.48 0.11 4.36
N VAL A 34 4.87 0.78 3.36
CA VAL A 34 4.17 0.10 2.27
C VAL A 34 5.15 -0.72 1.43
N GLN A 35 6.32 -0.16 1.08
CA GLN A 35 7.34 -0.90 0.34
C GLN A 35 7.80 -2.16 1.09
N ARG A 36 7.99 -2.07 2.41
CA ARG A 36 8.31 -3.25 3.26
C ARG A 36 7.18 -4.27 3.29
N PHE A 37 5.92 -3.82 3.32
CA PHE A 37 4.76 -4.69 3.28
C PHE A 37 4.69 -5.43 1.93
N VAL A 38 4.76 -4.72 0.82
CA VAL A 38 4.75 -5.27 -0.55
C VAL A 38 5.88 -6.29 -0.73
N ASN A 39 7.11 -5.95 -0.32
CA ASN A 39 8.25 -6.85 -0.46
C ASN A 39 8.14 -8.12 0.40
N ARG A 40 7.38 -8.10 1.51
CA ARG A 40 7.24 -9.23 2.43
C ARG A 40 6.21 -10.26 1.95
N TYR A 41 5.15 -9.83 1.27
CA TYR A 41 4.02 -10.70 0.89
C TYR A 41 4.09 -11.19 -0.56
N ASN A 42 5.31 -11.40 -1.07
CA ASN A 42 5.68 -11.79 -2.44
C ASN A 42 5.44 -10.71 -3.51
N SER A 43 6.53 -10.19 -4.07
CA SER A 43 6.50 -9.25 -5.19
C SER A 43 5.86 -9.83 -6.44
N ASP A 44 5.96 -11.15 -6.63
CA ASP A 44 5.58 -11.82 -7.88
C ASP A 44 4.06 -11.90 -8.04
N ASP A 45 3.32 -11.84 -6.92
CA ASP A 45 1.86 -11.80 -6.92
C ASP A 45 1.32 -10.37 -7.05
N ILE A 46 2.16 -9.34 -6.96
CA ILE A 46 1.74 -7.94 -7.02
C ILE A 46 2.07 -7.37 -8.40
N ASN A 47 1.03 -7.08 -9.20
CA ASN A 47 1.21 -6.43 -10.49
C ASN A 47 1.65 -4.97 -10.31
N TYR A 48 0.94 -4.24 -9.46
CA TYR A 48 1.25 -2.86 -9.10
C TYR A 48 0.61 -2.49 -7.76
N TYR A 49 1.12 -1.41 -7.16
CA TYR A 49 0.48 -0.76 -6.03
C TYR A 49 0.58 0.76 -6.15
N THR A 50 -0.41 1.47 -5.59
CA THR A 50 -0.39 2.93 -5.48
C THR A 50 -0.72 3.38 -4.07
N ILE A 51 -0.19 4.52 -3.66
CA ILE A 51 -0.44 5.13 -2.35
C ILE A 51 -0.86 6.57 -2.59
N ARG A 52 -2.00 6.98 -2.03
CA ARG A 52 -2.43 8.39 -2.03
C ARG A 52 -2.84 8.83 -0.64
N SER A 53 -2.59 10.09 -0.31
CA SER A 53 -3.19 10.71 0.88
C SER A 53 -4.68 10.95 0.66
N LEU A 54 -5.48 10.75 1.70
CA LEU A 54 -6.91 11.06 1.73
C LEU A 54 -7.18 12.33 2.54
#